data_AF-M1BTD9-F1
#
_entry.id   AF-M1BTD9-F1
#
_cell.length_a   1.000
_cell.length_b   1.000
_cell.length_c   1.000
_cell.angle_alpha   90.00
_cell.angle_beta   90.00
_cell.angle_gamma   90.00
#
_symmetry.space_group_name_H-M   'P 1'
#
loop_
_entity.id
_entity.type
_entity.pdbx_description
1 polymer ?
#
loop_
_entity_poly.entity_id
_entity_poly.type
_entity_poly.pdbx_seq_one_letter_code
_entity_poly.pdbx_strand_id
1 'polypeptide(L)'
;MNQVLLVDLTKHGQKKKGLTIVTTSFDGYLYLIDGPTSCADVVDIGETSYSMVLADNVDGGDDLDLIVTTMNGNVFCFSTPSPHHPLKSWRSPNQGRNNAAYRLDREGVYVTPSSRAFRDEEGKSFWIEIEIFDKYRYPSGSQAPYNVTVSLLVPGNYQGDRTIKQNKIFNQPGKHRLMLPTVSVRTAGTVLVEMVDKNGLYFSDDFSLTFHFHYYKLLKWLLVLPMLGMFGVLVILRPQEAMPLPSFTRNTNL
;
A
#
# COMPACT_ATOMS: atom_id res chain seq x y z
N MET A 1 -21.03 -17.72 17.21
CA MET A 1 -21.73 -17.27 16.00
C MET A 1 -20.72 -16.52 15.16
N ASN A 2 -20.46 -16.98 13.93
CA ASN A 2 -19.62 -16.24 13.00
C ASN A 2 -20.36 -14.95 12.61
N GLN A 3 -19.67 -13.82 12.63
CA GLN A 3 -20.25 -12.56 12.16
C GLN A 3 -20.13 -12.53 10.63
N VAL A 4 -21.17 -11.99 9.99
CA VAL A 4 -21.27 -11.98 8.53
C VAL A 4 -20.80 -10.63 8.01
N LEU A 5 -19.96 -10.65 6.97
CA LEU A 5 -19.47 -9.44 6.33
C LEU A 5 -20.45 -9.01 5.23
N LEU A 6 -20.88 -7.74 5.28
CA LEU A 6 -21.61 -7.12 4.17
C LEU A 6 -20.65 -6.23 3.39
N VAL A 7 -20.47 -6.53 2.11
CA VAL A 7 -19.52 -5.83 1.26
C VAL A 7 -20.11 -5.62 -0.13
N ASP A 8 -19.76 -4.49 -0.74
CA ASP A 8 -20.11 -4.21 -2.13
C ASP A 8 -18.99 -4.75 -3.03
N LEU A 9 -19.25 -5.84 -3.76
CA LEU A 9 -18.30 -6.47 -4.69
C LEU A 9 -18.50 -6.00 -6.14
N THR A 10 -19.09 -4.82 -6.35
CA THR A 10 -19.26 -4.28 -7.71
C THR A 10 -17.95 -3.93 -8.37
N LYS A 11 -17.80 -4.37 -9.63
CA LYS A 11 -16.62 -4.05 -10.44
C LYS A 11 -16.49 -2.54 -10.66
N HIS A 12 -15.25 -2.08 -10.82
CA HIS A 12 -14.97 -0.68 -11.14
C HIS A 12 -15.83 -0.17 -12.32
N GLY A 13 -16.53 0.94 -12.11
CA GLY A 13 -17.41 1.56 -13.11
C GLY A 13 -18.79 0.92 -13.30
N GLN A 14 -19.08 -0.22 -12.66
CA GLN A 14 -20.41 -0.83 -12.67
C GLN A 14 -21.20 -0.37 -11.46
N LYS A 15 -22.37 0.23 -11.69
CA LYS A 15 -23.31 0.57 -10.62
C LYS A 15 -24.34 -0.54 -10.50
N LYS A 16 -24.09 -1.54 -9.65
CA LYS A 16 -25.17 -2.40 -9.15
C LYS A 16 -25.57 -1.91 -7.76
N LYS A 17 -26.87 -2.00 -7.47
CA LYS A 17 -27.39 -1.73 -6.13
C LYS A 17 -27.53 -3.07 -5.42
N GLY A 18 -26.83 -3.25 -4.32
CA GLY A 18 -26.87 -4.48 -3.54
C GLY A 18 -25.63 -4.61 -2.68
N LEU A 19 -25.75 -5.36 -1.59
CA LEU A 19 -24.61 -5.82 -0.82
C LEU A 19 -24.49 -7.33 -1.01
N THR A 20 -23.25 -7.79 -1.13
CA THR A 20 -22.91 -9.20 -1.09
C THR A 20 -22.63 -9.60 0.35
N ILE A 21 -23.23 -10.70 0.74
CA ILE A 21 -23.04 -11.34 2.03
C ILE A 21 -21.86 -12.28 1.89
N VAL A 22 -20.81 -12.05 2.66
CA VAL A 22 -19.60 -12.86 2.67
C VAL A 22 -19.49 -13.55 4.02
N THR A 23 -19.47 -14.88 3.99
CA THR A 23 -19.38 -15.70 5.20
C THR A 23 -18.61 -16.97 4.94
N THR A 24 -17.88 -17.42 5.95
CA THR A 24 -17.30 -18.76 5.97
C THR A 24 -18.16 -19.69 6.78
N SER A 25 -18.15 -20.95 6.38
CA SER A 25 -18.88 -22.02 7.05
C SER A 25 -17.92 -23.09 7.57
N PHE A 26 -18.46 -23.95 8.43
CA PHE A 26 -17.73 -25.04 9.09
C PHE A 26 -17.41 -26.20 8.15
N ASP A 27 -18.01 -26.21 6.97
CA ASP A 27 -17.82 -27.20 5.91
C ASP A 27 -16.55 -26.94 5.07
N GLY A 28 -15.86 -25.83 5.31
CA GLY A 28 -14.63 -25.47 4.61
C GLY A 28 -14.83 -24.60 3.38
N TYR A 29 -16.04 -24.07 3.18
CA TYR A 29 -16.36 -23.21 2.05
C TYR A 29 -16.51 -21.74 2.46
N LEU A 30 -16.10 -20.85 1.55
CA LEU A 30 -16.37 -19.42 1.57
C LEU A 30 -17.56 -19.13 0.65
N TYR A 31 -18.61 -18.55 1.22
CA TYR A 31 -19.84 -18.20 0.52
C TYR A 31 -19.88 -16.71 0.21
N LEU A 32 -20.19 -16.40 -1.05
CA LEU A 32 -20.41 -15.06 -1.59
C LEU A 32 -21.85 -15.02 -2.09
N ILE A 33 -22.77 -14.53 -1.26
CA ILE A 33 -24.21 -14.53 -1.57
C ILE A 33 -24.62 -13.12 -1.97
N ASP A 34 -24.95 -12.93 -3.25
CA ASP A 34 -25.40 -11.64 -3.76
C ASP A 34 -26.84 -11.35 -3.33
N GLY A 35 -27.06 -10.28 -2.55
CA GLY A 35 -28.37 -9.97 -1.99
C GLY A 35 -29.49 -9.79 -3.03
N PRO A 36 -29.29 -9.00 -4.11
CA PRO A 36 -30.32 -8.76 -5.13
C PRO A 36 -30.71 -9.99 -5.95
N THR A 37 -29.73 -10.82 -6.32
CA THR A 37 -29.98 -11.99 -7.18
C THR A 37 -30.21 -13.27 -6.37
N SER A 38 -29.88 -13.28 -5.08
CA SER A 38 -29.83 -14.46 -4.23
C SER A 38 -28.89 -15.56 -4.77
N CYS A 39 -28.02 -15.24 -5.73
CA CYS A 39 -27.02 -16.17 -6.24
C CYS A 39 -25.91 -16.35 -5.19
N ALA A 40 -25.57 -17.60 -4.90
CA ALA A 40 -24.45 -17.95 -4.04
C ALA A 40 -23.30 -18.48 -4.91
N ASP A 41 -22.17 -17.79 -4.85
CA ASP A 41 -20.89 -18.30 -5.35
C ASP A 41 -20.12 -18.89 -4.18
N VAL A 42 -19.38 -19.97 -4.44
CA VAL A 42 -18.76 -20.78 -3.41
C VAL A 42 -17.31 -21.06 -3.79
N VAL A 43 -16.41 -20.73 -2.87
CA VAL A 43 -14.98 -21.03 -3.00
C VAL A 43 -14.63 -22.10 -1.97
N ASP A 44 -14.07 -23.22 -2.45
CA ASP A 44 -13.58 -24.29 -1.59
C ASP A 44 -12.21 -23.92 -1.01
N ILE A 45 -12.11 -23.81 0.31
CA ILE A 45 -10.86 -23.59 1.04
C ILE A 45 -10.32 -24.92 1.57
N GLY A 46 -11.18 -25.94 1.73
CA GLY A 46 -10.84 -27.24 2.30
C GLY A 46 -10.55 -27.21 3.80
N GLU A 47 -10.74 -26.07 4.47
CA GLU A 47 -10.43 -25.89 5.90
C GLU A 47 -11.52 -25.10 6.63
N THR A 48 -11.82 -25.52 7.85
CA THR A 48 -12.87 -24.90 8.66
C THR A 48 -12.46 -23.52 9.18
N SER A 49 -13.40 -22.57 9.20
CA SER A 49 -13.21 -21.20 9.72
C SER A 49 -14.39 -20.77 10.59
N TYR A 50 -14.09 -20.01 11.66
CA TYR A 50 -15.07 -19.49 12.63
C TYR A 50 -15.02 -17.96 12.76
N SER A 51 -14.06 -17.35 12.08
CA SER A 51 -13.77 -15.92 12.10
C SER A 51 -14.59 -15.20 11.04
N MET A 52 -14.98 -13.96 11.33
CA MET A 52 -15.53 -13.06 10.32
C MET A 52 -14.48 -12.87 9.21
N VAL A 53 -14.93 -12.90 7.96
CA VAL A 53 -14.10 -12.47 6.82
C VAL A 53 -13.83 -10.99 6.94
N LEU A 54 -12.57 -10.59 6.80
CA LEU A 54 -12.19 -9.18 6.81
C LEU A 54 -12.03 -8.69 5.37
N ALA A 55 -12.31 -7.42 5.14
CA ALA A 55 -12.12 -6.78 3.85
C ALA A 55 -11.20 -5.57 3.99
N ASP A 56 -10.02 -5.66 3.42
CA ASP A 56 -9.03 -4.58 3.41
C ASP A 56 -8.12 -4.74 2.19
N ASN A 57 -7.27 -3.75 1.93
CA ASN A 57 -6.26 -3.83 0.88
C ASN A 57 -4.93 -4.26 1.50
N VAL A 58 -4.45 -5.44 1.09
CA VAL A 58 -3.21 -6.04 1.64
C VAL A 58 -2.06 -5.95 0.65
N ASP A 59 -2.35 -5.99 -0.65
CA ASP A 59 -1.35 -6.03 -1.71
C ASP A 59 -0.84 -4.64 -2.14
N GLY A 60 -1.45 -3.57 -1.61
CA GLY A 60 -1.10 -2.19 -1.92
C GLY A 60 -1.62 -1.71 -3.28
N GLY A 61 -2.53 -2.47 -3.88
CA GLY A 61 -3.25 -2.12 -5.11
C GLY A 61 -4.39 -1.13 -4.89
N ASP A 62 -5.34 -1.06 -5.82
CA ASP A 62 -6.57 -0.26 -5.69
C ASP A 62 -7.81 -1.11 -5.41
N ASP A 63 -7.66 -2.43 -5.48
CA ASP A 63 -8.72 -3.41 -5.35
C ASP A 63 -8.91 -3.82 -3.87
N LEU A 64 -10.10 -4.33 -3.56
CA LEU A 64 -10.46 -4.80 -2.23
C LEU A 64 -10.11 -6.28 -2.10
N ASP A 65 -9.39 -6.65 -1.06
CA ASP A 65 -9.09 -8.04 -0.76
C ASP A 65 -9.97 -8.56 0.39
N LEU A 66 -10.29 -9.85 0.32
CA LEU A 66 -10.96 -10.59 1.37
C LEU A 66 -9.96 -11.48 2.08
N ILE A 67 -9.82 -11.27 3.39
CA ILE A 67 -8.90 -12.02 4.25
C ILE A 67 -9.73 -13.06 5.01
N VAL A 68 -9.37 -14.32 4.80
CA VAL A 68 -10.01 -15.47 5.45
C VAL A 68 -8.97 -16.22 6.27
N THR A 69 -9.26 -16.41 7.55
CA THR A 69 -8.41 -17.19 8.46
C THR A 69 -9.06 -18.52 8.80
N THR A 70 -8.27 -19.59 8.87
CA THR A 70 -8.75 -20.94 9.16
C THR A 70 -8.30 -21.44 10.52
N MET A 71 -8.95 -22.50 11.02
CA MET A 71 -8.59 -23.12 12.30
C MET A 71 -7.20 -23.76 12.30
N ASN A 72 -6.68 -24.12 11.13
CA ASN A 72 -5.34 -24.68 10.99
C ASN A 72 -4.24 -23.61 11.13
N GLY A 73 -4.62 -22.33 11.24
CA GLY A 73 -3.69 -21.20 11.32
C GLY A 73 -3.29 -20.64 9.95
N ASN A 74 -3.94 -21.08 8.87
CA ASN A 74 -3.70 -20.54 7.54
C ASN A 74 -4.48 -19.23 7.33
N VAL A 75 -3.91 -18.34 6.53
CA VAL A 75 -4.51 -17.06 6.15
C VAL A 75 -4.52 -16.98 4.64
N PHE A 76 -5.73 -16.89 4.07
CA PHE A 76 -5.96 -16.75 2.65
C PHE A 76 -6.35 -15.30 2.33
N CYS A 77 -5.83 -14.79 1.22
CA CYS A 77 -6.14 -13.47 0.69
C CYS A 77 -6.76 -13.65 -0.70
N PHE A 78 -8.02 -13.25 -0.87
CA PHE A 78 -8.73 -13.31 -2.13
C PHE A 78 -8.94 -11.90 -2.67
N SER A 79 -8.26 -11.56 -3.76
CA SER A 79 -8.45 -10.27 -4.40
C SER A 79 -9.78 -10.20 -5.15
N THR A 80 -10.48 -9.08 -5.03
CA THR A 80 -11.78 -8.85 -5.67
C THR A 80 -11.69 -7.67 -6.63
N PRO A 81 -12.46 -7.65 -7.73
CA PRO A 81 -12.43 -6.55 -8.70
C PRO A 81 -13.14 -5.26 -8.21
N SER A 82 -13.47 -5.18 -6.92
CA SER A 82 -14.19 -4.05 -6.31
C SER A 82 -13.18 -3.04 -5.78
N PRO A 83 -13.37 -1.73 -6.04
CA PRO A 83 -12.42 -0.72 -5.60
C PRO A 83 -12.41 -0.59 -4.07
N HIS A 84 -11.22 -0.66 -3.48
CA HIS A 84 -11.01 -0.38 -2.08
C HIS A 84 -11.12 1.12 -1.80
N HIS A 85 -11.72 1.49 -0.66
CA HIS A 85 -11.72 2.86 -0.18
C HIS A 85 -11.36 2.90 1.31
N PRO A 86 -10.32 3.65 1.73
CA PRO A 86 -9.85 3.60 3.12
C PRO A 86 -10.88 4.05 4.16
N LEU A 87 -11.71 5.06 3.85
CA LEU A 87 -12.80 5.48 4.75
C LEU A 87 -13.88 4.39 4.98
N LYS A 88 -13.94 3.34 4.15
CA LYS A 88 -14.81 2.17 4.35
C LYS A 88 -14.15 1.08 5.20
N SER A 89 -12.83 1.12 5.38
CA SER A 89 -12.12 0.14 6.19
C SER A 89 -12.55 0.23 7.66
N TRP A 90 -12.85 -0.91 8.26
CA TRP A 90 -13.27 -1.02 9.64
C TRP A 90 -12.11 -1.54 10.49
N ARG A 91 -11.33 -0.64 11.10
CA ARG A 91 -10.17 -1.03 11.93
C ARG A 91 -10.55 -1.56 13.31
N SER A 92 -11.65 -1.06 13.87
CA SER A 92 -12.04 -1.36 15.24
C SER A 92 -13.53 -1.12 15.45
N PRO A 93 -14.26 -1.97 16.20
CA PRO A 93 -15.70 -1.83 16.47
C PRO A 93 -16.12 -0.41 16.89
N ASN A 94 -15.26 0.25 17.67
CA ASN A 94 -15.40 1.66 18.04
C ASN A 94 -14.30 2.46 17.36
N GLN A 95 -14.61 3.68 16.92
CA GLN A 95 -13.69 4.59 16.25
C GLN A 95 -12.79 5.35 17.23
N GLY A 96 -12.16 4.64 18.16
CA GLY A 96 -11.30 5.22 19.19
C GLY A 96 -12.00 6.35 19.93
N ARG A 97 -11.48 7.57 19.79
CA ARG A 97 -12.00 8.79 20.45
C ARG A 97 -13.41 9.19 20.03
N ASN A 98 -13.84 8.78 18.83
CA ASN A 98 -15.17 9.12 18.31
C ASN A 98 -16.24 8.10 18.68
N ASN A 99 -15.91 7.02 19.40
CA ASN A 99 -16.82 5.92 19.73
C ASN A 99 -17.58 5.42 18.48
N ALA A 100 -18.90 5.58 18.44
CA ALA A 100 -19.73 5.24 17.28
C ALA A 100 -19.98 6.50 16.44
N ALA A 101 -19.16 6.74 15.42
CA ALA A 101 -19.36 7.81 14.45
C ALA A 101 -19.48 7.27 13.03
N TYR A 102 -20.30 7.91 12.21
CA TYR A 102 -20.47 7.53 10.81
C TYR A 102 -19.39 8.21 9.95
N ARG A 103 -18.57 7.43 9.23
CA ARG A 103 -17.48 7.93 8.37
C ARG A 103 -17.85 8.02 6.89
N LEU A 104 -18.55 7.00 6.38
CA LEU A 104 -18.79 6.83 4.95
C LEU A 104 -19.53 8.05 4.36
N ASP A 105 -19.01 8.65 3.30
CA ASP A 105 -19.65 9.79 2.62
C ASP A 105 -20.03 10.98 3.53
N ARG A 106 -19.42 11.09 4.72
CA ARG A 106 -19.66 12.20 5.64
C ARG A 106 -18.44 13.08 5.80
N GLU A 107 -17.44 12.58 6.52
CA GLU A 107 -16.22 13.31 6.84
C GLU A 107 -15.09 12.32 7.13
N GLY A 108 -13.87 12.66 6.73
CA GLY A 108 -12.69 11.93 7.11
C GLY A 108 -11.44 12.43 6.39
N VAL A 109 -10.30 11.89 6.81
CA VAL A 109 -9.04 12.07 6.10
C VAL A 109 -8.56 10.71 5.64
N TYR A 110 -8.05 10.63 4.42
CA TYR A 110 -7.35 9.45 3.96
C TYR A 110 -6.22 9.80 3.02
N VAL A 111 -5.20 8.96 3.00
CA VAL A 111 -4.08 9.02 2.07
C VAL A 111 -4.52 8.44 0.74
N THR A 112 -4.22 9.15 -0.34
CA THR A 112 -4.58 8.71 -1.69
C THR A 112 -3.90 7.37 -2.05
N PRO A 113 -4.54 6.51 -2.87
CA PRO A 113 -3.96 5.22 -3.24
C PRO A 113 -2.58 5.33 -3.89
N SER A 114 -2.36 6.37 -4.71
CA SER A 114 -1.07 6.67 -5.32
C SER A 114 0.07 6.89 -4.32
N SER A 115 -0.23 7.41 -3.11
CA SER A 115 0.75 7.60 -2.04
C SER A 115 0.91 6.38 -1.13
N ARG A 116 -0.08 5.47 -1.13
CA ARG A 116 -0.08 4.23 -0.33
C ARG A 116 0.65 3.08 -0.97
N ALA A 117 0.73 3.06 -2.30
CA ALA A 117 1.37 1.98 -3.04
C ALA A 117 2.77 1.69 -2.49
N PHE A 118 3.08 0.40 -2.34
CA PHE A 118 4.37 -0.03 -1.82
C PHE A 118 5.50 0.52 -2.68
N ARG A 119 6.36 1.33 -2.07
CA ARG A 119 7.50 1.94 -2.74
C ARG A 119 8.61 2.27 -1.77
N ASP A 120 9.82 2.23 -2.29
CA ASP A 120 11.01 2.69 -1.60
C ASP A 120 11.19 4.20 -1.87
N GLU A 121 11.14 5.00 -0.81
CA GLU A 121 11.36 6.45 -0.92
C GLU A 121 12.85 6.79 -0.91
N GLU A 122 13.30 7.54 -1.92
CA GLU A 122 14.66 8.08 -2.04
C GLU A 122 14.66 9.61 -1.90
N GLY A 123 15.73 10.15 -1.34
CA GLY A 123 16.00 11.60 -1.32
C GLY A 123 16.15 12.14 0.09
N LYS A 124 15.97 13.46 0.24
CA LYS A 124 15.95 14.16 1.55
C LYS A 124 14.52 14.31 2.10
N SER A 125 13.55 14.32 1.21
CA SER A 125 12.14 14.46 1.52
C SER A 125 11.30 13.80 0.44
N PHE A 126 10.09 13.39 0.81
CA PHE A 126 9.12 12.75 -0.06
C PHE A 126 7.75 13.41 0.10
N TRP A 127 6.93 13.28 -0.94
CA TRP A 127 5.60 13.87 -0.99
C TRP A 127 4.54 12.85 -0.65
N ILE A 128 3.60 13.26 0.20
CA ILE A 128 2.40 12.50 0.54
C ILE A 128 1.20 13.32 0.10
N GLU A 129 0.30 12.66 -0.62
CA GLU A 129 -0.96 13.23 -1.04
C GLU A 129 -2.09 12.68 -0.17
N ILE A 130 -2.66 13.57 0.64
CA ILE A 130 -3.81 13.32 1.49
C ILE A 130 -5.06 13.93 0.87
N GLU A 131 -6.21 13.33 1.12
CA GLU A 131 -7.50 13.89 0.76
C GLU A 131 -8.33 14.09 2.02
N ILE A 132 -8.73 15.35 2.22
CA ILE A 132 -9.71 15.73 3.24
C ILE A 132 -11.07 15.63 2.60
N PHE A 133 -11.87 14.71 3.08
CA PHE A 133 -13.21 14.47 2.60
C PHE A 133 -14.20 15.10 3.58
N ASP A 134 -15.02 16.06 3.11
CA ASP A 134 -16.16 16.59 3.85
C ASP A 134 -17.33 16.79 2.89
N LYS A 135 -18.35 15.94 3.01
CA LYS A 135 -19.63 16.05 2.30
C LYS A 135 -20.79 16.34 3.24
N TYR A 136 -20.55 16.53 4.54
CA TYR A 136 -21.62 16.55 5.53
C TYR A 136 -22.60 17.73 5.34
N ARG A 137 -22.10 18.93 5.03
CA ARG A 137 -22.92 20.14 4.80
C ARG A 137 -22.65 20.84 3.46
N TYR A 138 -21.91 20.20 2.56
CA TYR A 138 -21.59 20.78 1.26
C TYR A 138 -22.86 20.91 0.39
N PRO A 139 -23.10 22.05 -0.30
CA PRO A 139 -22.26 23.25 -0.42
C PRO A 139 -22.54 24.34 0.62
N SER A 140 -23.55 24.16 1.49
CA SER A 140 -24.02 25.18 2.44
C SER A 140 -23.06 25.48 3.61
N GLY A 141 -22.10 24.59 3.88
CA GLY A 141 -21.09 24.78 4.91
C GLY A 141 -19.98 23.72 4.83
N SER A 142 -18.92 23.94 5.58
CA SER A 142 -17.82 22.98 5.80
C SER A 142 -17.52 22.89 7.29
N GLN A 143 -16.86 21.81 7.70
CA GLN A 143 -16.42 21.68 9.10
C GLN A 143 -15.07 22.36 9.39
N ALA A 144 -14.46 23.01 8.39
CA ALA A 144 -13.22 23.77 8.55
C ALA A 144 -13.21 24.69 9.79
N PRO A 145 -12.06 24.85 10.46
CA PRO A 145 -10.71 24.43 10.04
C PRO A 145 -10.39 22.96 10.38
N TYR A 146 -9.67 22.29 9.47
CA TYR A 146 -9.15 20.93 9.66
C TYR A 146 -7.71 20.98 10.13
N ASN A 147 -7.46 20.50 11.35
CA ASN A 147 -6.12 20.42 11.92
C ASN A 147 -5.51 19.05 11.57
N VAL A 148 -4.61 19.02 10.59
CA VAL A 148 -4.00 17.77 10.10
C VAL A 148 -2.58 17.65 10.64
N THR A 149 -2.34 16.57 11.38
CA THR A 149 -1.01 16.18 11.86
C THR A 149 -0.56 14.94 11.12
N VAL A 150 0.54 15.03 10.40
CA VAL A 150 1.20 13.88 9.77
C VAL A 150 2.42 13.52 10.59
N SER A 151 2.52 12.26 10.96
CA SER A 151 3.61 11.73 11.78
C SER A 151 4.25 10.54 11.10
N LEU A 152 5.57 10.60 10.90
CA LEU A 152 6.37 9.47 10.45
C LEU A 152 6.94 8.76 11.68
N LEU A 153 6.52 7.51 11.88
CA LEU A 153 6.98 6.62 12.92
C LEU A 153 8.09 5.73 12.35
N VAL A 154 9.29 5.87 12.90
CA VAL A 154 10.49 5.14 12.43
C VAL A 154 10.95 4.16 13.51
N PRO A 155 11.12 2.87 13.20
CA PRO A 155 11.54 1.87 14.17
C PRO A 155 13.04 1.98 14.50
N GLY A 156 13.40 1.37 15.63
CA GLY A 156 14.53 1.75 16.49
C GLY A 156 15.97 1.64 15.95
N ASN A 157 16.19 1.28 14.68
CA ASN A 157 17.53 1.33 14.09
C ASN A 157 17.97 2.77 13.74
N TYR A 158 17.02 3.70 13.64
CA TYR A 158 17.32 5.11 13.43
C TYR A 158 17.70 5.80 14.75
N GLN A 159 18.85 6.48 14.76
CA GLN A 159 19.39 7.18 15.94
C GLN A 159 18.78 8.58 16.17
N GLY A 160 18.01 9.12 15.22
CA GLY A 160 17.35 10.43 15.34
C GLY A 160 15.98 10.35 16.01
N ASP A 161 15.18 11.40 15.79
CA ASP A 161 13.80 11.45 16.29
C ASP A 161 12.96 10.30 15.74
N ARG A 162 12.42 9.48 16.64
CA ARG A 162 11.59 8.31 16.29
C ARG A 162 10.24 8.69 15.71
N THR A 163 9.79 9.91 15.99
CA THR A 163 8.51 10.44 15.52
C THR A 163 8.72 11.81 14.92
N ILE A 164 8.66 11.90 13.59
CA ILE A 164 8.78 13.18 12.90
C ILE A 164 7.38 13.69 12.59
N LYS A 165 6.97 14.78 13.23
CA LYS A 165 5.61 15.33 13.14
C LYS A 165 5.60 16.62 12.33
N GLN A 166 4.59 16.77 11.48
CA GLN A 166 4.25 18.01 10.80
C GLN A 166 2.78 18.31 11.01
N ASN A 167 2.49 19.52 11.47
CA ASN A 167 1.13 20.00 11.66
C ASN A 167 0.82 21.08 10.61
N LYS A 168 -0.32 20.96 9.92
CA LYS A 168 -0.85 21.97 9.02
C LYS A 168 -2.37 22.07 9.15
N ILE A 169 -2.86 23.31 9.18
CA ILE A 169 -4.28 23.62 9.21
C ILE A 169 -4.77 23.88 7.79
N PHE A 170 -5.87 23.23 7.40
CA PHE A 170 -6.52 23.40 6.11
C PHE A 170 -7.92 24.00 6.29
N ASN A 171 -8.24 25.00 5.47
CA ASN A 171 -9.54 25.68 5.51
C ASN A 171 -10.55 25.14 4.48
N GLN A 172 -10.10 24.26 3.57
CA GLN A 172 -10.92 23.73 2.49
C GLN A 172 -10.68 22.21 2.36
N PRO A 173 -11.77 21.43 2.14
CA PRO A 173 -11.63 20.02 1.82
C PRO A 173 -11.03 19.83 0.42
N GLY A 174 -10.55 18.61 0.14
CA GLY A 174 -9.93 18.23 -1.13
C GLY A 174 -8.55 17.61 -0.96
N LYS A 175 -7.85 17.46 -2.08
CA LYS A 175 -6.52 16.87 -2.15
C LYS A 175 -5.46 17.89 -1.78
N HIS A 176 -4.60 17.53 -0.83
CA HIS A 176 -3.51 18.34 -0.35
C HIS A 176 -2.22 17.54 -0.35
N ARG A 177 -1.11 18.20 -0.68
CA ARG A 177 0.22 17.60 -0.65
C ARG A 177 1.03 18.14 0.52
N LEU A 178 1.67 17.22 1.22
CA LEU A 178 2.55 17.48 2.36
C LEU A 178 3.91 16.84 2.10
N MET A 179 4.97 17.49 2.55
CA MET A 179 6.33 17.03 2.31
C MET A 179 6.94 16.59 3.63
N LEU A 180 7.24 15.30 3.79
CA LEU A 180 7.93 14.78 4.96
C LEU A 180 9.42 14.55 4.66
N PRO A 181 10.30 14.72 5.65
CA PRO A 181 11.69 14.30 5.51
C PRO A 181 11.79 12.78 5.45
N THR A 182 12.72 12.27 4.64
CA THR A 182 13.08 10.85 4.59
C THR A 182 14.10 10.53 5.68
N VAL A 183 14.25 9.25 5.98
CA VAL A 183 15.23 8.73 6.92
C VAL A 183 16.43 8.20 6.16
N SER A 184 17.65 8.45 6.64
CA SER A 184 18.90 8.04 6.00
C SER A 184 19.31 6.57 6.25
N VAL A 185 18.50 5.80 6.99
CA VAL A 185 18.77 4.38 7.29
C VAL A 185 17.78 3.49 6.57
N ARG A 186 18.23 2.28 6.23
CA ARG A 186 17.35 1.25 5.66
C ARG A 186 16.38 0.77 6.73
N THR A 187 15.11 1.16 6.60
CA THR A 187 14.08 0.85 7.59
C THR A 187 12.69 0.93 6.98
N ALA A 188 11.72 0.25 7.56
CA ALA A 188 10.30 0.44 7.24
C ALA A 188 9.72 1.44 8.24
N GLY A 189 9.03 2.47 7.78
CA GLY A 189 8.32 3.42 8.64
C GLY A 189 6.83 3.38 8.41
N THR A 190 6.07 3.81 9.41
CA THR A 190 4.62 3.98 9.29
C THR A 190 4.29 5.45 9.31
N VAL A 191 3.57 5.93 8.31
CA VAL A 191 3.05 7.29 8.26
C VAL A 191 1.64 7.27 8.81
N LEU A 192 1.43 8.00 9.90
CA LEU A 192 0.14 8.20 10.54
C LEU A 192 -0.34 9.63 10.27
N VAL A 193 -1.48 9.75 9.59
CA VAL A 193 -2.20 10.99 9.30
C VAL A 193 -3.37 11.09 10.27
N GLU A 194 -3.41 12.17 11.03
CA GLU A 194 -4.46 12.47 11.99
C GLU A 194 -5.13 13.78 11.59
N MET A 195 -6.46 13.84 11.65
CA MET A 195 -7.23 15.05 11.42
C MET A 195 -8.17 15.28 12.60
N VAL A 196 -8.16 16.51 13.11
CA VAL A 196 -9.16 16.98 14.08
C VAL A 196 -9.98 18.09 13.45
N ASP A 197 -11.29 17.91 13.49
CA ASP A 197 -12.26 18.85 12.99
C ASP A 197 -12.56 20.00 13.99
N LYS A 198 -13.24 21.06 13.55
CA LYS A 198 -13.76 22.14 14.42
C LYS A 198 -14.60 21.60 15.58
N ASN A 199 -15.34 20.52 15.37
CA ASN A 199 -16.17 19.91 16.41
C ASN A 199 -15.39 18.98 17.36
N GLY A 200 -14.07 18.84 17.17
CA GLY A 200 -13.22 17.95 17.97
C GLY A 200 -13.31 16.48 17.57
N LEU A 201 -13.96 16.14 16.44
CA LEU A 201 -13.97 14.78 15.91
C LEU A 201 -12.57 14.42 15.39
N TYR A 202 -12.11 13.22 15.74
CA TYR A 202 -10.78 12.72 15.43
C TYR A 202 -10.84 11.64 14.34
N PHE A 203 -10.19 11.89 13.22
CA PHE A 203 -10.04 10.93 12.13
C PHE A 203 -8.57 10.56 11.99
N SER A 204 -8.30 9.30 11.68
CA SER A 204 -6.94 8.81 11.52
C SER A 204 -6.86 7.86 10.35
N ASP A 205 -5.70 7.88 9.72
CA ASP A 205 -5.35 7.01 8.63
C ASP A 205 -3.85 6.72 8.66
N ASP A 206 -3.45 5.50 8.31
CA ASP A 206 -2.05 5.09 8.34
C ASP A 206 -1.71 4.19 7.17
N PHE A 207 -0.44 4.23 6.78
CA PHE A 207 0.14 3.36 5.76
C PHE A 207 1.63 3.17 6.02
N SER A 208 2.18 2.09 5.48
CA SER A 208 3.58 1.73 5.65
C SER A 208 4.40 2.10 4.43
N LEU A 209 5.64 2.55 4.64
CA LEU A 209 6.62 2.88 3.62
C LEU A 209 7.96 2.24 3.95
N THR A 210 8.76 1.99 2.93
CA THR A 210 10.13 1.52 3.09
C THR A 210 11.11 2.59 2.64
N PHE A 211 12.19 2.73 3.40
CA PHE A 211 13.30 3.61 3.08
C PHE A 211 14.49 2.73 2.73
N HIS A 212 15.01 2.89 1.51
CA HIS A 212 16.16 2.12 1.03
C HIS A 212 17.20 3.08 0.48
N PHE A 213 17.87 3.81 1.37
CA PHE A 213 18.85 4.78 0.94
C PHE A 213 20.15 4.06 0.50
N HIS A 214 20.58 4.36 -0.72
CA HIS A 214 21.90 4.05 -1.30
C HIS A 214 22.30 2.60 -1.60
N TYR A 215 21.61 1.56 -1.11
CA TYR A 215 22.04 0.18 -1.37
C TYR A 215 22.10 -0.14 -2.87
N TYR A 216 21.07 0.23 -3.63
CA TYR A 216 21.04 -0.04 -5.06
C TYR A 216 22.06 0.79 -5.84
N LYS A 217 22.35 2.03 -5.43
CA LYS A 217 23.38 2.86 -6.07
C LYS A 217 24.78 2.30 -5.80
N LEU A 218 25.06 1.91 -4.56
CA LEU A 218 26.34 1.32 -4.20
C LEU A 218 26.53 -0.06 -4.86
N LEU A 219 25.50 -0.91 -4.86
CA LEU A 219 25.55 -2.22 -5.52
C LEU A 219 25.81 -2.09 -7.02
N LYS A 220 25.17 -1.12 -7.69
CA LYS A 220 25.42 -0.82 -9.11
C LYS A 220 26.90 -0.52 -9.35
N TRP A 221 27.50 0.38 -8.58
CA TRP A 221 28.91 0.74 -8.75
C TRP A 221 29.87 -0.37 -8.32
N LEU A 222 29.52 -1.14 -7.29
CA LEU A 222 30.29 -2.29 -6.82
C LEU A 222 30.32 -3.43 -7.85
N LEU A 223 29.29 -3.56 -8.70
CA LEU A 223 29.25 -4.55 -9.77
C LEU A 223 29.93 -4.03 -11.05
N VAL A 224 29.74 -2.75 -11.39
CA VAL A 224 30.29 -2.14 -12.61
C VAL A 224 31.80 -1.89 -12.51
N LEU A 225 32.32 -1.44 -11.37
CA LEU A 225 33.74 -1.11 -11.21
C LEU A 225 34.67 -2.31 -11.45
N PRO A 226 34.42 -3.52 -10.91
CA PRO A 226 35.23 -4.70 -11.21
C PRO A 226 35.14 -5.13 -12.68
N MET A 227 33.96 -5.02 -13.30
CA MET A 227 33.81 -5.35 -14.73
C MET A 227 34.59 -4.39 -15.61
N LEU A 228 34.52 -3.08 -15.33
CA LEU A 228 35.32 -2.07 -16.04
C LEU A 228 36.81 -2.24 -15.76
N GLY A 229 37.19 -2.58 -14.53
CA GLY A 229 38.56 -2.87 -14.15
C GLY A 229 39.12 -4.06 -14.93
N MET A 230 38.41 -5.20 -14.94
CA MET A 230 38.80 -6.38 -15.72
C MET A 230 38.79 -6.11 -17.22
N PHE A 231 37.82 -5.36 -17.73
CA PHE A 231 37.81 -4.95 -19.13
C PHE A 231 39.04 -4.10 -19.47
N GLY A 232 39.39 -3.12 -18.63
CA GLY A 232 40.60 -2.31 -18.77
C GLY A 232 41.86 -3.17 -18.74
N VAL A 233 41.97 -4.11 -17.81
CA VAL A 233 43.08 -5.07 -17.73
C VAL A 233 43.16 -5.93 -18.99
N LEU A 234 42.04 -6.46 -19.50
CA LEU A 234 42.00 -7.25 -20.73
C LEU A 234 42.38 -6.46 -21.98
N VAL A 235 42.06 -5.17 -22.03
CA VAL A 235 42.45 -4.28 -23.14
C VAL A 235 43.93 -3.91 -23.05
N ILE A 236 44.47 -3.64 -21.86
CA ILE A 236 45.88 -3.27 -21.66
C ILE A 236 46.82 -4.47 -21.79
N LEU A 237 46.45 -5.62 -21.19
CA LEU A 237 47.22 -6.86 -21.25
C LEU A 237 46.92 -7.68 -22.51
N ARG A 238 46.07 -7.18 -23.43
CA ARG A 238 45.86 -7.84 -24.71
C ARG A 238 47.20 -7.90 -25.43
N PRO A 239 47.78 -9.10 -25.66
CA PRO A 239 49.00 -9.19 -26.41
C PRO A 239 48.71 -8.69 -27.83
N GLN A 240 49.34 -7.59 -28.24
CA GLN A 240 49.44 -7.20 -29.65
C GLN A 240 50.42 -8.11 -30.39
N GLU A 241 50.37 -9.42 -30.16
CA GLU A 241 50.90 -10.33 -31.16
C GLU A 241 49.84 -10.41 -32.24
N ALA A 242 50.09 -9.68 -33.33
CA ALA A 242 49.54 -10.04 -34.62
C ALA A 242 50.07 -11.45 -34.94
N MET A 243 49.46 -12.48 -34.35
CA MET A 243 49.58 -13.83 -34.88
C MET A 243 48.85 -13.78 -36.21
N PRO A 244 49.56 -13.82 -37.36
CA PRO A 244 48.88 -14.03 -38.62
C PRO A 244 48.08 -15.32 -38.44
N LEU A 245 46.77 -15.26 -38.69
CA LEU A 245 45.97 -16.47 -38.90
C LEU A 245 46.78 -17.38 -39.82
N PRO A 246 47.00 -18.67 -39.48
CA PRO A 246 47.83 -19.55 -40.28
C PRO A 246 47.28 -19.54 -41.70
N SER A 247 47.96 -18.81 -42.60
CA SER A 247 47.60 -18.77 -44.00
C SER A 247 48.09 -20.08 -44.58
N PHE A 248 47.13 -20.94 -44.93
CA PHE A 248 47.40 -22.11 -45.74
C PHE A 248 47.91 -21.64 -47.11
N THR A 249 49.21 -21.40 -47.22
CA THR A 249 49.90 -21.34 -48.49
C THR A 249 50.02 -22.77 -49.00
N ARG A 250 49.11 -23.12 -49.92
CA ARG A 250 49.17 -24.35 -50.69
C ARG A 250 50.43 -24.30 -51.57
N ASN A 251 51.52 -24.89 -51.10
CA ASN A 251 52.69 -25.19 -51.92
C ASN A 251 52.24 -26.08 -53.09
N THR A 252 52.08 -25.47 -54.26
CA THR A 252 51.97 -26.16 -55.54
C THR A 252 53.29 -25.94 -56.24
N ASN A 253 54.22 -26.85 -56.04
CA ASN A 253 55.36 -27.03 -56.93
C ASN A 253 55.62 -28.53 -57.07
N LEU A 254 55.32 -28.98 -58.29
CA LEU A 254 55.72 -30.21 -59.00
C LEU A 254 55.20 -31.54 -58.43
#